data_AF-A0A946UWQ9-F1
#
_entry.id   AF-A0A946UWQ9-F1
#
_cell.length_a   1.000
_cell.length_b   1.000
_cell.length_c   1.000
_cell.angle_alpha   90.00
_cell.angle_beta   90.00
_cell.angle_gamma   90.00
#
_symmetry.space_group_name_H-M   'P 1'
#
loop_
_entity.id
_entity.type
_entity.pdbx_description
1 polymer ?
#
loop_
_entity_poly.entity_id
_entity_poly.type
_entity_poly.pdbx_seq_one_letter_code
_entity_poly.pdbx_strand_id
1 'polypeptide(L)'
;MKIFCSRLVLPVLLATALAGCASGPSYTEHAASMQAVSADKGRIFMYRPSSFGAAVQPEVRINDDVVGKAKPKGFFYADLPPGDYVVSASTEAERNLSLSLAAGEEKYVRLEIKMGAFVGHVKPVLVDAAEGWEELQKMKFIGDQF
;
A
#
# COMPACT_ATOMS: atom_id res chain seq x y z
N MET A 1 12.91 -0.02 -60.02
CA MET A 1 12.43 -1.40 -59.83
C MET A 1 12.91 -1.88 -58.46
N LYS A 2 12.00 -2.40 -57.63
CA LYS A 2 12.22 -2.95 -56.28
C LYS A 2 13.17 -4.16 -56.29
N ILE A 3 13.68 -4.54 -55.10
CA ILE A 3 13.98 -5.88 -54.51
C ILE A 3 15.25 -5.71 -53.61
N PHE A 4 15.17 -5.42 -52.30
CA PHE A 4 14.97 -6.30 -51.12
C PHE A 4 16.11 -7.30 -50.82
N CYS A 5 16.39 -7.52 -49.52
CA CYS A 5 17.30 -8.50 -48.86
C CYS A 5 18.63 -7.87 -48.37
N SER A 6 19.04 -7.84 -47.10
CA SER A 6 18.74 -8.66 -45.91
C SER A 6 19.14 -7.83 -44.66
N ARG A 7 18.21 -7.39 -43.80
CA ARG A 7 17.79 -8.05 -42.54
C ARG A 7 18.93 -8.54 -41.63
N LEU A 8 19.42 -7.65 -40.77
CA LEU A 8 19.68 -8.02 -39.37
C LEU A 8 19.65 -6.77 -38.45
N VAL A 9 18.52 -6.06 -38.42
CA VAL A 9 18.25 -5.12 -37.32
C VAL A 9 17.70 -5.98 -36.18
N LEU A 10 18.60 -6.38 -35.27
CA LEU A 10 18.28 -7.09 -34.05
C LEU A 10 17.27 -6.23 -33.25
N PRO A 11 16.01 -6.66 -33.07
CA PRO A 11 15.12 -5.93 -32.17
C PRO A 11 15.67 -6.18 -30.77
N VAL A 12 16.30 -5.16 -30.18
CA VAL A 12 16.55 -5.10 -28.74
C VAL A 12 15.15 -5.12 -28.11
N LEU A 13 14.72 -6.32 -27.71
CA LEU A 13 13.49 -6.54 -26.98
C LEU A 13 13.70 -5.87 -25.62
N LEU A 14 13.31 -4.61 -25.53
CA LEU A 14 13.35 -3.82 -24.32
C LEU A 14 12.44 -4.54 -23.32
N ALA A 15 13.04 -5.24 -22.35
CA ALA A 15 12.33 -5.87 -21.26
C ALA A 15 11.65 -4.77 -20.44
N THR A 16 10.38 -4.50 -20.75
CA THR A 16 9.53 -3.62 -19.94
C THR A 16 9.33 -4.33 -18.61
N ALA A 17 10.10 -3.91 -17.60
CA ALA A 17 9.96 -4.35 -16.23
C ALA A 17 8.52 -4.10 -15.77
N LEU A 18 7.84 -5.15 -15.31
CA LEU A 18 6.57 -5.04 -14.59
C LEU A 18 6.83 -4.40 -13.22
N ALA A 19 7.07 -3.09 -13.17
CA ALA A 19 7.32 -2.33 -11.93
C ALA A 19 6.03 -2.01 -11.15
N GLY A 20 5.11 -2.98 -11.06
CA GLY A 20 3.77 -2.80 -10.47
C GLY A 20 3.61 -3.30 -9.03
N CYS A 21 4.55 -4.08 -8.50
CA CYS A 21 4.51 -4.61 -7.13
C CYS A 21 5.48 -3.87 -6.21
N ALA A 22 5.20 -3.90 -4.91
CA ALA A 22 6.13 -3.40 -3.90
C ALA A 22 7.49 -4.10 -3.98
N SER A 23 8.56 -3.31 -4.12
CA SER A 23 9.96 -3.74 -4.11
C SER A 23 10.65 -3.20 -2.86
N GLY A 24 10.61 -3.99 -1.78
CA GLY A 24 11.24 -3.67 -0.50
C GLY A 24 11.46 -4.94 0.34
N PRO A 25 12.09 -4.83 1.52
CA PRO A 25 12.25 -5.97 2.43
C PRO A 25 10.86 -6.51 2.83
N SER A 26 10.74 -7.83 3.05
CA SER A 26 9.50 -8.36 3.66
C SER A 26 9.32 -7.79 5.06
N TYR A 27 8.10 -7.86 5.58
CA TYR A 27 7.84 -7.55 6.97
C TYR A 27 8.79 -8.30 7.91
N THR A 28 9.04 -9.59 7.67
CA THR A 28 9.97 -10.39 8.49
C THR A 28 11.41 -9.88 8.47
N GLU A 29 11.87 -9.36 7.34
CA GLU A 29 13.20 -8.76 7.19
C GLU A 29 13.27 -7.36 7.81
N HIS A 30 12.18 -6.58 7.70
CA HIS A 30 12.11 -5.21 8.16
C HIS A 30 11.76 -5.08 9.65
N ALA A 31 11.04 -6.04 10.23
CA ALA A 31 10.52 -5.96 11.60
C ALA A 31 11.61 -5.74 12.64
N ALA A 32 12.80 -6.33 12.46
CA ALA A 32 13.93 -6.11 13.36
C ALA A 32 14.50 -4.68 13.30
N SER A 33 14.26 -3.96 12.22
CA SER A 33 14.68 -2.56 12.01
C SER A 33 13.58 -1.54 12.30
N MET A 34 12.32 -1.97 12.45
CA MET A 34 11.23 -1.08 12.84
C MET A 34 11.45 -0.62 14.27
N GLN A 35 11.42 0.70 14.49
CA GLN A 35 11.43 1.24 15.83
C GLN A 35 10.17 0.80 16.56
N ALA A 36 10.34 0.45 17.84
CA ALA A 36 9.20 0.21 18.72
C ALA A 36 8.33 1.48 18.75
N VAL A 37 7.01 1.29 18.76
CA VAL A 37 6.08 2.40 18.93
C VAL A 37 6.35 3.05 20.28
N SER A 38 6.51 4.37 20.29
CA SER A 38 6.70 5.12 21.54
C SER A 38 5.47 4.94 22.45
N ALA A 39 5.68 4.91 23.77
CA ALA A 39 4.62 4.63 24.73
C ALA A 39 3.46 5.65 24.71
N ASP A 40 3.69 6.83 24.16
CA ASP A 40 2.72 7.91 23.96
C ASP A 40 2.03 7.90 22.59
N LYS A 41 2.26 6.87 21.76
CA LYS A 41 1.71 6.75 20.41
C LYS A 41 1.08 5.38 20.19
N GLY A 42 0.15 5.31 19.25
CA GLY A 42 -0.26 4.06 18.60
C GLY A 42 0.31 3.98 17.19
N ARG A 43 0.18 2.81 16.56
CA ARG A 43 0.60 2.57 15.18
C ARG A 43 -0.56 2.09 14.33
N ILE A 44 -0.72 2.70 13.15
CA ILE A 44 -1.65 2.23 12.13
C ILE A 44 -0.84 1.61 11.00
N PHE A 45 -0.96 0.30 10.81
CA PHE A 45 -0.45 -0.39 9.63
C PHE A 45 -1.45 -0.27 8.48
N MET A 46 -0.96 0.08 7.30
CA MET A 46 -1.75 0.13 6.07
C MET A 46 -1.09 -0.76 5.03
N TYR A 47 -1.88 -1.65 4.43
CA TYR A 47 -1.30 -2.66 3.55
C TYR A 47 -2.30 -3.15 2.49
N ARG A 48 -1.78 -3.59 1.35
CA ARG A 48 -2.59 -4.08 0.22
C ARG A 48 -2.17 -5.51 -0.17
N PRO A 49 -2.90 -6.54 0.27
CA PRO A 49 -2.52 -7.93 -0.02
C PRO A 49 -2.79 -8.34 -1.47
N SER A 50 -3.65 -7.63 -2.19
CA SER A 50 -4.05 -8.02 -3.55
C SER A 50 -3.19 -7.37 -4.64
N SER A 51 -2.82 -8.17 -5.65
CA SER A 51 -2.21 -7.70 -6.91
C SER A 51 -3.25 -7.24 -7.95
N PHE A 52 -4.53 -7.47 -7.69
CA PHE A 52 -5.60 -7.08 -8.60
C PHE A 52 -5.68 -5.55 -8.70
N GLY A 53 -5.84 -5.01 -9.92
CA GLY A 53 -5.87 -3.56 -10.15
C GLY A 53 -4.51 -2.89 -9.93
N ALA A 54 -3.39 -3.54 -10.28
CA ALA A 54 -2.04 -3.05 -9.99
C ALA A 54 -1.71 -1.66 -10.56
N ALA A 55 -2.40 -1.22 -11.62
CA ALA A 55 -2.25 0.14 -12.17
C ALA A 55 -2.87 1.24 -11.27
N VAL A 56 -3.80 0.88 -10.38
CA VAL A 56 -4.50 1.80 -9.48
C VAL A 56 -3.75 1.83 -8.15
N GLN A 57 -2.98 2.88 -7.89
CA GLN A 57 -2.17 3.05 -6.68
C GLN A 57 -2.34 4.46 -6.09
N PRO A 58 -3.55 4.83 -5.63
CA PRO A 58 -3.80 6.16 -5.08
C PRO A 58 -2.98 6.42 -3.83
N GLU A 59 -2.85 7.71 -3.50
CA GLU A 59 -2.39 8.16 -2.19
C GLU A 59 -3.33 7.65 -1.09
N VAL A 60 -2.75 7.34 0.05
CA VAL A 60 -3.46 7.00 1.28
C VAL A 60 -3.20 8.13 2.26
N ARG A 61 -4.27 8.63 2.88
CA ARG A 61 -4.25 9.77 3.77
C ARG A 61 -4.79 9.40 5.14
N ILE A 62 -4.29 10.08 6.16
CA ILE A 62 -4.86 10.11 7.51
C ILE A 62 -5.17 11.56 7.83
N ASN A 63 -6.44 11.88 8.12
CA ASN A 63 -6.88 13.25 8.38
C ASN A 63 -6.39 14.25 7.30
N ASP A 64 -6.53 13.85 6.02
CA ASP A 64 -6.10 14.57 4.81
C ASP A 64 -4.60 14.63 4.50
N ASP A 65 -3.73 14.28 5.45
CA ASP A 65 -2.28 14.20 5.24
C ASP A 65 -1.89 12.91 4.53
N VAL A 66 -1.09 13.02 3.47
CA VAL A 66 -0.60 11.85 2.72
C VAL A 66 0.42 11.10 3.56
N VAL A 67 0.10 9.84 3.88
CA VAL A 67 0.94 8.92 4.66
C VAL A 67 1.51 7.79 3.82
N GLY A 68 0.94 7.56 2.63
CA GLY A 68 1.48 6.55 1.74
C GLY A 68 0.80 6.41 0.40
N LYS A 69 1.11 5.32 -0.31
CA LYS A 69 0.43 4.90 -1.55
C LYS A 69 0.02 3.44 -1.43
N ALA A 70 -1.17 3.12 -1.97
CA ALA A 70 -1.74 1.79 -1.97
C ALA A 70 -1.05 0.85 -2.98
N LYS A 71 0.27 0.62 -2.86
CA LYS A 71 1.02 -0.25 -3.78
C LYS A 71 0.64 -1.72 -3.58
N PRO A 72 0.45 -2.51 -4.65
CA PRO A 72 0.17 -3.94 -4.54
C PRO A 72 1.27 -4.70 -3.80
N LYS A 73 0.87 -5.62 -2.90
CA LYS A 73 1.75 -6.43 -2.05
C LYS A 73 2.65 -5.61 -1.10
N GLY A 74 2.32 -4.33 -0.89
CA GLY A 74 3.06 -3.41 -0.05
C GLY A 74 2.39 -3.13 1.30
N PHE A 75 3.20 -2.73 2.28
CA PHE A 75 2.75 -2.13 3.54
C PHE A 75 3.61 -0.93 3.96
N PHE A 76 3.00 -0.04 4.73
CA PHE A 76 3.63 1.08 5.42
C PHE A 76 2.86 1.33 6.73
N TYR A 77 3.37 2.22 7.58
CA TYR A 77 2.74 2.52 8.86
C TYR A 77 2.91 3.98 9.25
N ALA A 78 2.05 4.45 10.14
CA ALA A 78 2.12 5.77 10.76
C ALA A 78 2.01 5.65 12.28
N ASP A 79 2.91 6.31 13.00
CA ASP A 79 2.91 6.40 14.46
C ASP A 79 2.30 7.72 14.90
N LEU A 80 1.15 7.65 15.55
CA LEU A 80 0.26 8.78 15.82
C LEU A 80 -0.10 8.85 17.30
N PRO A 81 -0.32 10.05 17.86
CA PRO A 81 -0.82 10.17 19.23
C PRO A 81 -2.22 9.53 19.36
N PRO A 82 -2.68 9.20 20.58
CA PRO A 82 -4.02 8.67 20.79
C PRO A 82 -5.08 9.65 20.29
N GLY A 83 -6.11 9.14 19.62
CA GLY A 83 -7.17 9.98 19.06
C GLY A 83 -8.01 9.28 18.00
N ASP A 84 -8.90 10.04 17.39
CA ASP A 84 -9.76 9.60 16.29
C ASP A 84 -9.17 10.03 14.94
N TYR A 85 -9.16 9.09 13.99
CA TYR A 85 -8.53 9.24 12.70
C TYR A 85 -9.45 8.80 11.57
N VAL A 86 -9.32 9.48 10.43
CA VAL A 86 -9.99 9.13 9.18
C VAL A 86 -8.94 8.70 8.17
N VAL A 87 -8.95 7.41 7.80
CA VAL A 87 -8.11 6.87 6.73
C VAL A 87 -8.87 6.92 5.42
N SER A 88 -8.26 7.48 4.38
CA SER A 88 -8.85 7.59 3.04
C SER A 88 -7.86 7.22 1.94
N ALA A 89 -8.37 6.72 0.82
CA ALA A 89 -7.58 6.45 -0.40
C ALA A 89 -8.29 6.98 -1.66
N SER A 90 -9.28 7.86 -1.45
CA SER A 90 -10.09 8.50 -2.48
C SER A 90 -10.63 9.81 -1.92
N THR A 91 -11.12 10.68 -2.80
CA THR A 91 -11.81 11.92 -2.41
C THR A 91 -13.30 11.69 -2.07
N GLU A 92 -13.81 10.47 -2.18
CA GLU A 92 -15.19 10.12 -1.86
C GLU A 92 -15.34 9.78 -0.37
N ALA A 93 -16.03 10.66 0.38
CA ALA A 93 -16.12 10.56 1.84
C ALA A 93 -16.77 9.25 2.35
N GLU A 94 -17.73 8.70 1.60
CA GLU A 94 -18.43 7.45 1.91
C GLU A 94 -17.51 6.20 1.90
N ARG A 95 -16.27 6.34 1.42
CA ARG A 95 -15.28 5.27 1.36
C ARG A 95 -14.17 5.41 2.37
N ASN A 96 -14.26 6.39 3.27
CA ASN A 96 -13.31 6.59 4.34
C ASN A 96 -13.53 5.60 5.47
N LEU A 97 -12.47 5.29 6.21
CA LEU A 97 -12.51 4.49 7.42
C LEU A 97 -12.25 5.41 8.61
N SER A 98 -13.23 5.53 9.50
CA SER A 98 -13.05 6.17 10.81
C SER A 98 -12.62 5.12 11.83
N LEU A 99 -11.60 5.43 12.62
CA LEU A 99 -11.13 4.57 13.69
C LEU A 99 -10.57 5.39 14.86
N SER A 100 -10.61 4.82 16.05
CA SER A 100 -9.92 5.34 17.22
C SER A 100 -8.61 4.57 17.44
N LEU A 101 -7.58 5.25 17.93
CA LEU A 101 -6.27 4.70 18.22
C LEU A 101 -5.87 5.06 19.66
N ALA A 102 -5.54 4.06 20.48
CA ALA A 102 -5.02 4.25 21.82
C ALA A 102 -3.47 4.23 21.86
N ALA A 103 -2.91 4.70 22.98
CA ALA A 103 -1.47 4.62 23.22
C ALA A 103 -1.02 3.15 23.33
N GLY A 104 0.08 2.81 22.66
CA GLY A 104 0.60 1.45 22.56
C GLY A 104 -0.26 0.49 21.72
N GLU A 105 -1.34 0.97 21.10
CA GLU A 105 -2.22 0.15 20.28
C GLU A 105 -1.70 0.06 18.84
N GLU A 106 -1.86 -1.12 18.25
CA GLU A 106 -1.65 -1.33 16.82
C GLU A 106 -2.98 -1.60 16.13
N LYS A 107 -3.25 -0.87 15.04
CA LYS A 107 -4.40 -1.08 14.17
C LYS A 107 -3.95 -1.51 12.78
N TYR A 108 -4.76 -2.35 12.15
CA TYR A 108 -4.44 -2.94 10.86
C TYR A 108 -5.52 -2.55 9.84
N VAL A 109 -5.11 -1.80 8.83
CA VAL A 109 -5.99 -1.27 7.79
C VAL A 109 -5.66 -1.92 6.46
N ARG A 110 -6.54 -2.83 6.02
CA ARG A 110 -6.47 -3.48 4.71
C ARG A 110 -6.97 -2.54 3.63
N LEU A 111 -6.19 -2.37 2.58
CA LEU A 111 -6.52 -1.58 1.41
C LEU A 111 -7.08 -2.49 0.31
N GLU A 112 -8.40 -2.47 0.13
CA GLU A 112 -9.10 -3.32 -0.84
C GLU A 112 -9.40 -2.57 -2.14
N ILE A 113 -9.13 -3.21 -3.29
CA ILE A 113 -9.58 -2.68 -4.58
C ILE A 113 -11.05 -3.04 -4.77
N LYS A 114 -11.88 -2.02 -5.00
CA LYS A 114 -13.26 -2.16 -5.48
C LYS A 114 -13.35 -1.58 -6.88
N MET A 115 -13.96 -2.33 -7.80
CA MET A 115 -14.23 -1.82 -9.14
C MET A 115 -15.42 -0.86 -9.06
N GLY A 116 -15.21 0.38 -9.50
CA GLY A 116 -16.28 1.35 -9.71
C GLY A 116 -16.85 1.26 -11.12
N ALA A 117 -17.82 2.11 -11.43
CA ALA A 117 -18.46 2.16 -12.75
C ALA A 117 -17.47 2.54 -13.89
N PHE A 118 -16.39 3.28 -13.56
CA PHE A 118 -15.42 3.78 -14.55
C PHE A 118 -13.95 3.58 -14.16
N VAL A 119 -13.61 3.63 -12.86
CA VAL A 119 -12.25 3.43 -12.35
C VAL A 119 -12.25 2.51 -11.14
N GLY A 120 -11.12 1.83 -10.90
CA GLY A 120 -10.91 1.09 -9.66
C GLY A 120 -10.61 2.05 -8.52
N HIS A 121 -11.14 1.78 -7.33
CA HIS A 121 -10.91 2.57 -6.13
C HIS A 121 -10.34 1.69 -5.01
N VAL A 122 -9.56 2.29 -4.13
CA VAL A 122 -9.10 1.62 -2.91
C VAL A 122 -10.02 2.00 -1.75
N LYS A 123 -10.56 1.00 -1.05
CA LYS A 123 -11.34 1.14 0.17
C LYS A 123 -10.49 0.65 1.36
N PRO A 124 -10.19 1.51 2.35
CA PRO A 124 -9.63 1.09 3.62
C PRO A 124 -10.65 0.30 4.45
N VAL A 125 -10.21 -0.79 5.07
CA VAL A 125 -11.03 -1.67 5.93
C VAL A 125 -10.24 -1.99 7.19
N LEU A 126 -10.81 -1.73 8.37
CA LEU A 126 -10.22 -2.17 9.63
C LEU A 126 -10.37 -3.68 9.75
N VAL A 127 -9.28 -4.37 10.07
CA VAL A 127 -9.28 -5.81 10.32
C VAL A 127 -8.82 -6.12 11.75
N ASP A 128 -9.18 -7.29 12.24
CA ASP A 128 -8.73 -7.78 13.54
C ASP A 128 -7.21 -7.94 13.59
N ALA A 129 -6.61 -7.72 14.76
CA ALA A 129 -5.16 -7.73 14.92
C ALA A 129 -4.51 -9.05 14.50
N ALA A 130 -5.15 -10.19 14.79
CA ALA A 130 -4.62 -11.51 14.42
C ALA A 130 -4.58 -11.70 12.89
N GLU A 131 -5.66 -11.31 12.20
CA GLU A 131 -5.76 -11.40 10.73
C GLU A 131 -4.81 -10.42 10.05
N GLY A 132 -4.81 -9.17 10.52
CA GLY A 132 -3.92 -8.11 10.04
C GLY A 132 -2.45 -8.50 10.16
N TRP A 133 -2.05 -9.04 11.32
CA TRP A 133 -0.69 -9.53 11.54
C TRP A 133 -0.30 -10.63 10.55
N GLU A 134 -1.14 -11.66 10.36
CA GLU A 134 -0.83 -12.78 9.47
C GLU A 134 -0.62 -12.33 8.02
N GLU A 135 -1.47 -11.41 7.55
CA GLU A 135 -1.35 -10.86 6.20
C GLU A 135 -0.13 -9.96 6.05
N LEU A 136 0.14 -9.12 7.06
CA LEU A 136 1.25 -8.18 7.07
C LEU A 136 2.60 -8.91 6.93
N GLN A 137 2.75 -10.09 7.54
CA GLN A 137 3.96 -10.91 7.42
C GLN A 137 4.33 -11.25 5.97
N LYS A 138 3.34 -11.29 5.07
CA LYS A 138 3.50 -11.61 3.65
C LYS A 138 3.79 -10.37 2.79
N MET A 139 3.74 -9.17 3.36
CA MET A 139 3.87 -7.90 2.65
C MET A 139 5.31 -7.40 2.58
N LYS A 140 5.57 -6.51 1.62
CA LYS A 140 6.85 -5.80 1.46
C LYS A 140 6.76 -4.36 1.98
N PHE A 141 7.74 -3.93 2.74
CA PHE A 141 7.79 -2.57 3.26
C PHE A 141 8.00 -1.57 2.12
N ILE A 142 7.26 -0.46 2.12
CA ILE A 142 7.33 0.59 1.10
C ILE A 142 7.44 2.01 1.68
N GLY A 143 7.67 2.14 2.99
CA GLY A 143 7.48 3.38 3.76
C GLY A 143 8.55 4.46 3.68
N ASP A 144 9.36 4.52 2.60
CA ASP A 144 10.45 5.52 2.44
C ASP A 144 10.24 6.45 1.23
N GLN A 145 9.02 6.63 0.73
CA GLN A 145 8.76 7.34 -0.53
C GLN A 145 7.64 8.39 -0.44
N PHE A 146 7.69 9.30 0.54
CA PHE A 146 6.82 10.48 0.59
C PHE A 146 7.60 11.69 1.09
#